data_AF-A0A9D7U5B6-F1
#
_entry.id   AF-A0A9D7U5B6-F1
#
_cell.length_a   1.000
_cell.length_b   1.000
_cell.length_c   1.000
_cell.angle_alpha   90.00
_cell.angle_beta   90.00
_cell.angle_gamma   90.00
#
_symmetry.space_group_name_H-M   'P 1'
#
loop_
_entity.id
_entity.type
_entity.pdbx_description
1 polymer ?
#
loop_
_entity_poly.entity_id
_entity_poly.type
_entity_poly.pdbx_seq_one_letter_code
_entity_poly.pdbx_strand_id
1 'polypeptide(L)'
;MKENFDVLNDFNRIGLFANQTSYDFSENKYLIEILGEKLRIVFVPEHGFFSELQDQVTLDNASAYKILNPNAEYVSVYGSNKHYSLRFPPFKLLELECLIIDIQDIGVRYFTYITSVFYLFETLKINKIDLPVFVVDRPNPNIGRIEGTPLQEEYKSFIGVAGLPHCYGLSLFDVVKWLKEK
;
A
#
# COMPACT_ATOMS: atom_id res chain seq x y z
N MET A 1 13.11 1.14 13.81
CA MET A 1 12.19 0.18 13.15
C MET A 1 12.52 -1.29 13.45
N LYS A 2 13.78 -1.65 13.80
CA LYS A 2 14.23 -3.03 14.11
C LYS A 2 13.45 -3.80 15.19
N GLU A 3 12.93 -3.15 16.23
CA GLU A 3 12.36 -3.85 17.40
C GLU A 3 11.10 -4.69 17.12
N ASN A 4 10.50 -4.61 15.94
CA ASN A 4 9.27 -5.36 15.59
C ASN A 4 9.35 -6.17 14.28
N PHE A 5 10.54 -6.34 13.68
CA PHE A 5 10.70 -7.14 12.45
C PHE A 5 10.92 -8.63 12.72
N ASP A 6 11.03 -9.05 13.98
CA ASP A 6 11.30 -10.46 14.31
C ASP A 6 10.21 -11.41 13.80
N VAL A 7 8.95 -10.93 13.74
CA VAL A 7 7.83 -11.67 13.15
C VAL A 7 8.02 -11.94 11.64
N LEU A 8 8.89 -11.16 10.97
CA LEU A 8 9.21 -11.33 9.56
C LEU A 8 10.43 -12.23 9.33
N ASN A 9 11.04 -12.75 10.39
CA ASN A 9 12.18 -13.67 10.26
C ASN A 9 11.81 -14.98 9.56
N ASP A 10 10.57 -15.44 9.73
CA ASP A 10 10.06 -16.69 9.18
C ASP A 10 9.59 -16.60 7.72
N PHE A 11 9.49 -15.38 7.17
CA PHE A 11 9.07 -15.16 5.78
C PHE A 11 10.26 -14.90 4.85
N ASN A 12 10.19 -15.48 3.65
CA ASN A 12 11.18 -15.34 2.58
C ASN A 12 10.57 -14.86 1.25
N ARG A 13 9.24 -14.86 1.10
CA ARG A 13 8.54 -14.26 -0.05
C ARG A 13 7.63 -13.14 0.40
N ILE A 14 8.23 -12.01 0.73
CA ILE A 14 7.55 -10.83 1.25
C ILE A 14 7.13 -9.92 0.11
N GLY A 15 5.86 -9.48 0.13
CA GLY A 15 5.40 -8.36 -0.67
C GLY A 15 5.52 -7.05 0.09
N LEU A 16 5.71 -5.94 -0.62
CA LEU A 16 5.72 -4.61 -0.04
C LEU A 16 4.85 -3.65 -0.86
N PHE A 17 3.88 -3.00 -0.24
CA PHE A 17 3.19 -1.85 -0.78
C PHE A 17 3.76 -0.58 -0.15
N ALA A 18 4.51 0.19 -0.93
CA ALA A 18 5.29 1.32 -0.43
C ALA A 18 5.60 2.33 -1.53
N ASN A 19 6.06 3.51 -1.10
CA ASN A 19 6.70 4.52 -1.93
C ASN A 19 7.92 5.09 -1.17
N GLN A 20 8.43 6.24 -1.60
CA GLN A 20 9.61 6.90 -1.02
C GLN A 20 9.46 7.30 0.44
N THR A 21 8.25 7.28 0.99
CA THR A 21 8.02 7.54 2.40
C THR A 21 8.39 6.35 3.29
N SER A 22 8.57 5.17 2.69
CA SER A 22 9.06 3.92 3.31
C SER A 22 10.57 3.98 3.62
N TYR A 23 10.96 5.01 4.36
CA TYR A 23 12.34 5.29 4.75
C TYR A 23 12.50 5.20 6.27
N ASP A 24 13.54 4.50 6.71
CA ASP A 24 13.96 4.44 8.10
C ASP A 24 15.12 5.42 8.33
N PHE A 25 14.82 6.52 9.03
CA PHE A 25 15.83 7.53 9.39
C PHE A 25 16.88 7.01 10.37
N SER A 26 16.57 5.99 11.18
CA SER A 26 17.53 5.42 12.14
C SER A 26 18.57 4.53 11.46
N GLU A 27 18.19 3.84 10.38
CA GLU A 27 19.08 2.98 9.59
C GLU A 27 19.59 3.67 8.32
N ASN A 28 19.06 4.85 8.00
CA ASN A 28 19.34 5.63 6.79
C ASN A 28 19.14 4.81 5.50
N LYS A 29 18.04 4.04 5.44
CA LYS A 29 17.71 3.11 4.34
C LYS A 29 16.21 3.05 4.07
N TYR A 30 15.84 2.73 2.84
CA TYR A 30 14.48 2.33 2.50
C TYR A 30 14.17 0.92 3.00
N LEU A 31 12.90 0.63 3.29
CA LEU A 31 12.50 -0.72 3.70
C LEU A 31 12.79 -1.78 2.61
N ILE A 32 12.76 -1.38 1.33
CA ILE A 32 13.18 -2.24 0.20
C ILE A 32 14.61 -2.76 0.39
N GLU A 33 15.52 -1.90 0.85
CA GLU A 33 16.92 -2.25 1.09
C GLU A 33 17.07 -3.11 2.34
N ILE A 34 16.28 -2.85 3.37
CA ILE A 34 16.30 -3.59 4.64
C ILE A 34 15.81 -5.03 4.44
N LEU A 35 14.73 -5.23 3.66
CA LEU A 35 14.17 -6.56 3.40
C LEU A 35 15.04 -7.40 2.45
N GLY A 36 15.81 -6.75 1.57
CA GLY A 36 16.81 -7.40 0.73
C GLY A 36 16.28 -8.60 -0.04
N GLU A 37 16.91 -9.76 0.12
CA GLU A 37 16.58 -10.99 -0.61
C GLU A 37 15.21 -11.59 -0.27
N LYS A 38 14.62 -11.22 0.88
CA LYS A 38 13.28 -11.69 1.27
C LYS A 38 12.17 -11.00 0.48
N LEU A 39 12.48 -9.88 -0.18
CA LEU A 39 11.51 -9.10 -0.92
C LEU A 39 11.29 -9.71 -2.30
N ARG A 40 10.05 -10.14 -2.56
CA ARG A 40 9.66 -10.80 -3.81
C ARG A 40 8.96 -9.86 -4.76
N ILE A 41 8.02 -9.05 -4.26
CA ILE A 41 7.21 -8.13 -5.06
C ILE A 41 7.08 -6.79 -4.35
N VAL A 42 7.33 -5.70 -5.07
CA VAL A 42 7.00 -4.33 -4.66
C VAL A 42 5.81 -3.85 -5.47
N PHE A 43 4.71 -3.58 -4.78
CA PHE A 43 3.53 -2.94 -5.34
C PHE A 43 3.70 -1.43 -5.27
N VAL A 44 3.69 -0.78 -6.44
CA VAL A 44 3.96 0.65 -6.59
C VAL A 44 2.63 1.41 -6.73
N PRO A 45 2.38 2.47 -5.94
CA PRO A 45 1.15 3.25 -5.99
C PRO A 45 1.09 4.21 -7.20
N GLU A 46 0.01 5.00 -7.26
CA GLU A 46 -0.36 5.93 -8.35
C GLU A 46 0.77 6.78 -8.94
N HIS A 47 1.58 7.41 -8.09
CA HIS A 47 2.60 8.37 -8.54
C HIS A 47 3.98 7.76 -8.76
N GLY A 48 4.09 6.43 -8.80
CA GLY A 48 5.39 5.75 -8.82
C GLY A 48 5.99 5.65 -7.42
N PHE A 49 7.18 5.03 -7.33
CA PHE A 49 7.85 4.81 -6.06
C PHE A 49 8.44 6.10 -5.51
N PHE A 50 8.86 7.06 -6.34
CA PHE A 50 9.46 8.33 -5.91
C PHE A 50 8.58 9.55 -6.19
N SER A 51 7.29 9.34 -6.46
CA SER A 51 6.36 10.41 -6.86
C SER A 51 6.80 11.17 -8.12
N GLU A 52 7.49 10.47 -9.02
CA GLU A 52 8.02 11.00 -10.27
C GLU A 52 7.02 10.96 -11.42
N LEU A 53 5.95 10.15 -11.30
CA LEU A 53 4.92 10.06 -12.31
C LEU A 53 3.84 11.12 -12.08
N GLN A 54 3.50 11.85 -13.15
CA GLN A 54 2.38 12.77 -13.13
C GLN A 54 1.06 12.00 -13.05
N ASP A 55 0.01 12.66 -12.54
CA ASP A 55 -1.36 12.13 -12.50
C ASP A 55 -1.77 11.53 -13.86
N GLN A 56 -2.39 10.35 -13.84
CA GLN A 56 -2.78 9.53 -14.99
C GLN A 56 -1.66 8.99 -15.88
N VAL A 57 -0.39 9.18 -15.54
CA VAL A 57 0.73 8.55 -16.25
C VAL A 57 0.93 7.13 -15.73
N THR A 58 0.83 6.15 -16.62
CA THR A 58 1.02 4.75 -16.26
C THR A 58 2.49 4.39 -16.22
N LEU A 59 2.88 3.60 -15.24
CA LEU A 59 4.20 3.00 -15.21
C LEU A 59 4.22 1.81 -16.19
N ASP A 60 4.51 2.09 -17.46
CA ASP A 60 4.61 1.04 -18.48
C ASP A 60 5.77 0.09 -18.22
N ASN A 61 6.78 0.55 -17.48
CA ASN A 61 7.93 -0.26 -17.10
C ASN A 61 8.47 0.09 -15.70
N ALA A 62 8.15 -0.76 -14.73
CA ALA A 62 8.66 -0.66 -13.37
C ALA A 62 10.12 -1.13 -13.20
N SER A 63 10.78 -1.57 -14.29
CA SER A 63 12.16 -2.07 -14.22
C SER A 63 13.16 -1.01 -13.77
N ALA A 64 12.84 0.27 -13.88
CA ALA A 64 13.69 1.36 -13.38
C ALA A 64 13.97 1.21 -11.87
N TYR A 65 13.03 0.66 -11.10
CA TYR A 65 13.20 0.46 -9.67
C TYR A 65 14.05 -0.76 -9.31
N LYS A 66 14.42 -1.62 -10.26
CA LYS A 66 15.33 -2.75 -10.01
C LYS A 66 16.68 -2.32 -9.46
N ILE A 67 17.06 -1.05 -9.62
CA ILE A 67 18.26 -0.49 -8.97
C ILE A 67 18.15 -0.50 -7.44
N LEU A 68 16.94 -0.37 -6.87
CA LEU A 68 16.71 -0.41 -5.42
C LEU A 68 16.85 -1.84 -4.87
N ASN A 69 16.33 -2.80 -5.62
CA ASN A 69 16.49 -4.22 -5.35
C ASN A 69 16.28 -5.02 -6.66
N PRO A 70 17.33 -5.63 -7.22
CA PRO A 70 17.26 -6.30 -8.51
C PRO A 70 16.54 -7.65 -8.47
N ASN A 71 16.37 -8.23 -7.28
CA ASN A 71 15.73 -9.53 -7.07
C ASN A 71 14.20 -9.42 -6.94
N ALA A 72 13.70 -8.21 -6.64
CA ALA A 72 12.28 -7.95 -6.52
C ALA A 72 11.64 -7.65 -7.88
N GLU A 73 10.41 -8.12 -8.07
CA GLU A 73 9.54 -7.67 -9.13
C GLU A 73 8.82 -6.39 -8.71
N TYR A 74 8.63 -5.44 -9.63
CA TYR A 74 7.89 -4.21 -9.36
C TYR A 74 6.60 -4.21 -10.18
N VAL A 75 5.47 -4.03 -9.49
CA VAL A 75 4.14 -4.14 -10.07
C VAL A 75 3.37 -2.87 -9.75
N SER A 76 2.99 -2.10 -10.77
CA SER A 76 2.10 -0.97 -10.55
C SER A 76 0.71 -1.45 -10.16
N VAL A 77 0.14 -0.91 -9.09
CA VAL A 77 -1.28 -1.10 -8.72
C VAL A 77 -2.15 0.04 -9.23
N TYR A 78 -1.59 0.90 -10.09
CA TYR A 78 -2.27 2.00 -10.76
C TYR A 78 -1.84 2.05 -12.24
N GLY A 79 -2.78 1.92 -13.17
CA GLY A 79 -2.48 2.05 -14.60
C GLY A 79 -3.51 1.47 -15.56
N SER A 80 -3.14 1.37 -16.84
CA SER A 80 -4.06 1.13 -17.97
C SER A 80 -4.39 -0.35 -18.24
N ASN A 81 -3.90 -1.27 -17.41
CA ASN A 81 -4.15 -2.69 -17.61
C ASN A 81 -5.64 -3.00 -17.36
N LYS A 82 -6.37 -3.36 -18.43
CA LYS A 82 -7.83 -3.54 -18.45
C LYS A 82 -8.39 -4.50 -17.39
N HIS A 83 -7.55 -5.36 -16.82
CA HIS A 83 -7.98 -6.34 -15.80
C HIS A 83 -7.71 -5.90 -14.35
N TYR A 84 -6.72 -5.05 -14.10
CA TYR A 84 -6.23 -4.73 -12.73
C TYR A 84 -5.81 -3.26 -12.57
N SER A 85 -6.38 -2.36 -13.35
CA SER A 85 -5.96 -0.95 -13.48
C SER A 85 -5.80 -0.19 -12.17
N LEU A 86 -6.46 -0.61 -11.09
CA LEU A 86 -6.38 0.00 -9.77
C LEU A 86 -6.22 -1.03 -8.65
N ARG A 87 -5.95 -2.30 -8.99
CA ARG A 87 -6.04 -3.43 -8.04
C ARG A 87 -4.75 -4.22 -8.01
N PHE A 88 -4.50 -4.83 -6.86
CA PHE A 88 -3.45 -5.83 -6.70
C PHE A 88 -3.82 -7.08 -7.51
N PRO A 89 -2.95 -7.58 -8.41
CA PRO A 89 -3.26 -8.78 -9.18
C PRO A 89 -3.27 -10.03 -8.28
N PRO A 90 -4.36 -10.82 -8.24
CA PRO A 90 -4.48 -11.98 -7.35
C PRO A 90 -3.34 -13.00 -7.50
N PHE A 91 -2.92 -13.28 -8.74
CA PHE A 91 -1.85 -14.21 -9.03
C PHE A 91 -0.50 -13.75 -8.48
N LYS A 92 -0.27 -12.43 -8.33
CA LYS A 92 0.92 -11.89 -7.68
C LYS A 92 0.84 -12.01 -6.16
N LEU A 93 -0.33 -11.79 -5.59
CA LEU A 93 -0.55 -11.98 -4.15
C LEU A 93 -0.33 -13.44 -3.72
N LEU A 94 -0.68 -14.41 -4.58
CA LEU A 94 -0.45 -15.85 -4.35
C LEU A 94 1.03 -16.28 -4.37
N GLU A 95 1.95 -15.45 -4.88
CA GLU A 95 3.39 -15.72 -4.83
C GLU A 95 3.99 -15.42 -3.43
N LEU A 96 3.23 -14.76 -2.56
CA LEU A 96 3.71 -14.17 -1.31
C LEU A 96 3.32 -15.00 -0.08
N GLU A 97 4.16 -14.95 0.94
CA GLU A 97 3.87 -15.48 2.28
C GLU A 97 3.27 -14.40 3.20
N CYS A 98 3.62 -13.15 2.98
CA CYS A 98 2.99 -12.00 3.63
C CYS A 98 3.12 -10.73 2.78
N LEU A 99 2.34 -9.71 3.10
CA LEU A 99 2.42 -8.38 2.51
C LEU A 99 2.60 -7.32 3.60
N ILE A 100 3.55 -6.42 3.42
CA ILE A 100 3.77 -5.26 4.29
C ILE A 100 3.19 -4.03 3.60
N ILE A 101 2.41 -3.23 4.32
CA ILE A 101 2.00 -1.89 3.94
C ILE A 101 2.89 -0.91 4.71
N ASP A 102 3.71 -0.14 4.00
CA ASP A 102 4.55 0.90 4.58
C ASP A 102 4.51 2.16 3.72
N ILE A 103 3.55 3.03 4.03
CA ILE A 103 3.33 4.27 3.29
C ILE A 103 2.82 5.36 4.23
N GLN A 104 3.34 6.58 4.08
CA GLN A 104 2.91 7.72 4.87
C GLN A 104 1.59 8.26 4.29
N ASP A 105 0.51 8.11 5.07
CA ASP A 105 -0.78 8.72 4.78
C ASP A 105 -0.95 10.07 5.50
N ILE A 106 -1.86 10.91 5.03
CA ILE A 106 -2.12 12.26 5.57
C ILE A 106 -3.49 12.42 6.24
N GLY A 107 -4.29 11.37 6.37
CA GLY A 107 -5.53 11.35 7.13
C GLY A 107 -6.76 11.90 6.42
N VAL A 108 -6.71 12.00 5.08
CA VAL A 108 -7.81 12.55 4.27
C VAL A 108 -8.25 11.55 3.20
N ARG A 109 -9.56 11.50 2.91
CA ARG A 109 -10.11 10.43 2.07
C ARG A 109 -9.71 10.47 0.58
N TYR A 110 -9.29 11.62 0.09
CA TYR A 110 -8.90 11.85 -1.31
C TYR A 110 -7.41 11.61 -1.55
N PHE A 111 -6.66 11.19 -0.53
CA PHE A 111 -5.32 10.64 -0.71
C PHE A 111 -5.45 9.14 -1.03
N THR A 112 -5.17 8.77 -2.27
CA THR A 112 -5.64 7.52 -2.89
C THR A 112 -4.98 6.25 -2.37
N TYR A 113 -3.91 6.35 -1.58
CA TYR A 113 -3.20 5.19 -1.02
C TYR A 113 -4.11 4.30 -0.16
N ILE A 114 -4.99 4.89 0.65
CA ILE A 114 -5.97 4.10 1.42
C ILE A 114 -7.04 3.45 0.53
N THR A 115 -7.35 4.02 -0.63
CA THR A 115 -8.23 3.37 -1.61
C THR A 115 -7.53 2.17 -2.26
N SER A 116 -6.22 2.27 -2.57
CA SER A 116 -5.43 1.11 -3.00
C SER A 116 -5.45 -0.01 -1.95
N VAL A 117 -5.30 0.33 -0.67
CA VAL A 117 -5.41 -0.64 0.45
C VAL A 117 -6.82 -1.24 0.54
N PHE A 118 -7.87 -0.45 0.37
CA PHE A 118 -9.24 -0.97 0.30
C PHE A 118 -9.39 -2.01 -0.81
N TYR A 119 -8.85 -1.69 -2.00
CA TYR A 119 -8.86 -2.59 -3.15
C TYR A 119 -7.99 -3.84 -2.97
N LEU A 120 -6.92 -3.78 -2.17
CA LEU A 120 -6.19 -4.97 -1.74
C LEU A 120 -7.11 -5.93 -0.97
N PHE A 121 -7.81 -5.46 0.06
CA PHE A 121 -8.68 -6.34 0.86
C PHE A 121 -9.87 -6.87 0.08
N GLU A 122 -10.47 -6.06 -0.79
CA GLU A 122 -11.48 -6.51 -1.74
C GLU A 122 -10.95 -7.64 -2.63
N THR A 123 -9.73 -7.49 -3.16
CA THR A 123 -9.08 -8.55 -3.95
C THR A 123 -8.85 -9.81 -3.12
N LEU A 124 -8.32 -9.71 -1.91
CA LEU A 124 -8.08 -10.86 -1.02
C LEU A 124 -9.40 -11.60 -0.73
N LYS A 125 -10.45 -10.86 -0.40
CA LYS A 125 -11.80 -11.38 -0.08
C LYS A 125 -12.45 -12.09 -1.27
N ILE A 126 -12.52 -11.43 -2.43
CA ILE A 126 -13.16 -11.98 -3.64
C ILE A 126 -12.43 -13.25 -4.13
N ASN A 127 -11.11 -13.28 -4.02
CA ASN A 127 -10.29 -14.40 -4.49
C ASN A 127 -10.01 -15.45 -3.40
N LYS A 128 -10.53 -15.27 -2.18
CA LYS A 128 -10.32 -16.17 -1.03
C LYS A 128 -8.84 -16.43 -0.73
N ILE A 129 -8.03 -15.37 -0.83
CA ILE A 129 -6.60 -15.43 -0.54
C ILE A 129 -6.39 -15.10 0.94
N ASP A 130 -5.87 -16.07 1.69
CA ASP A 130 -5.47 -15.88 3.08
C ASP A 130 -3.99 -15.45 3.13
N LEU A 131 -3.77 -14.14 2.97
CA LEU A 131 -2.44 -13.54 3.00
C LEU A 131 -2.30 -12.69 4.28
N PRO A 132 -1.36 -13.00 5.18
CA PRO A 132 -1.01 -12.13 6.30
C PRO A 132 -0.59 -10.74 5.80
N VAL A 133 -1.25 -9.71 6.32
CA VAL A 133 -0.94 -8.31 6.02
C VAL A 133 -0.40 -7.63 7.27
N PHE A 134 0.82 -7.10 7.19
CA PHE A 134 1.46 -6.30 8.22
C PHE A 134 1.40 -4.82 7.84
N VAL A 135 1.19 -3.95 8.82
CA VAL A 135 1.15 -2.49 8.61
C VAL A 135 2.24 -1.87 9.45
N VAL A 136 3.11 -1.11 8.81
CA VAL A 136 4.04 -0.20 9.50
C VAL A 136 3.25 1.06 9.80
N ASP A 137 2.77 1.19 11.04
CA ASP A 137 1.93 2.32 11.41
C ASP A 137 2.75 3.62 11.45
N ARG A 138 2.38 4.56 10.58
CA ARG A 138 3.03 5.87 10.46
C ARG A 138 2.17 6.97 11.08
N PRO A 139 2.78 8.03 11.64
CA PRO A 139 2.02 9.13 12.25
C PRO A 139 1.07 9.77 11.24
N ASN A 140 -0.21 9.89 11.56
CA ASN A 140 -1.15 10.66 10.74
C ASN A 140 -1.15 12.13 11.19
N PRO A 141 -0.84 13.11 10.32
CA PRO A 141 -0.84 14.54 10.67
C PRO A 141 -2.23 15.08 11.08
N ASN A 142 -3.31 14.40 10.71
CA ASN A 142 -4.69 14.71 11.08
C ASN A 142 -5.26 13.71 12.11
N ILE A 143 -4.42 12.98 12.85
CA ILE A 143 -4.88 12.05 13.89
C ILE A 143 -5.81 12.74 14.90
N GLY A 144 -6.92 12.09 15.26
CA GLY A 144 -7.93 12.63 16.19
C GLY A 144 -8.83 13.73 15.61
N ARG A 145 -8.54 14.25 14.41
CA ARG A 145 -9.38 15.25 13.73
C ARG A 145 -10.36 14.58 12.79
N ILE A 146 -11.65 14.70 13.11
CA ILE A 146 -12.76 14.18 12.30
C ILE A 146 -13.52 15.36 11.70
N GLU A 147 -13.56 15.46 10.37
CA GLU A 147 -14.21 16.57 9.67
C GLU A 147 -14.93 16.15 8.38
N GLY A 148 -15.99 16.90 8.08
CA GLY A 148 -16.81 16.74 6.88
C GLY A 148 -17.76 15.55 6.94
N THR A 149 -18.52 15.37 5.87
CA THR A 149 -19.53 14.30 5.78
C THR A 149 -18.91 12.97 5.38
N PRO A 150 -19.38 11.83 5.91
CA PRO A 150 -19.09 10.50 5.38
C PRO A 150 -19.43 10.43 3.89
N LEU A 151 -18.56 9.81 3.08
CA LEU A 151 -18.80 9.63 1.66
C LEU A 151 -19.98 8.68 1.44
N GLN A 152 -20.97 9.09 0.65
CA GLN A 152 -22.12 8.26 0.32
C GLN A 152 -21.74 7.19 -0.73
N GLU A 153 -22.47 6.08 -0.74
CA GLU A 153 -22.16 4.92 -1.57
C GLU A 153 -22.23 5.25 -3.07
N GLU A 154 -23.18 6.08 -3.49
CA GLU A 154 -23.33 6.51 -4.88
C GLU A 154 -22.20 7.41 -5.39
N TYR A 155 -21.38 7.97 -4.50
CA TYR A 155 -20.26 8.87 -4.83
C TYR A 155 -18.88 8.22 -4.67
N LYS A 156 -18.83 6.92 -4.35
CA LYS A 156 -17.55 6.22 -4.20
C LYS A 156 -16.79 6.15 -5.54
N SER A 157 -15.48 6.30 -5.47
CA SER A 157 -14.59 6.23 -6.62
C SER A 157 -13.15 5.94 -6.14
N PHE A 158 -12.16 5.95 -7.04
CA PHE A 158 -10.77 5.76 -6.63
C PHE A 158 -10.27 6.85 -5.64
N ILE A 159 -10.86 8.04 -5.71
CA ILE A 159 -10.55 9.16 -4.82
C ILE A 159 -11.36 9.16 -3.51
N GLY A 160 -12.04 8.07 -3.17
CA GLY A 160 -12.74 7.97 -1.89
C GLY A 160 -13.52 6.68 -1.67
N VAL A 161 -13.27 6.06 -0.52
CA VAL A 161 -14.01 4.90 -0.01
C VAL A 161 -15.26 5.35 0.73
N ALA A 162 -16.40 4.74 0.43
CA ALA A 162 -17.68 5.05 1.07
C ALA A 162 -17.61 4.90 2.60
N GLY A 163 -18.26 5.80 3.33
CA GLY A 163 -18.27 5.86 4.79
C GLY A 163 -17.12 6.64 5.43
N LEU A 164 -16.02 6.91 4.70
CA LEU A 164 -14.96 7.77 5.24
C LEU A 164 -15.38 9.25 5.18
N PRO A 165 -15.27 10.01 6.28
CA PRO A 165 -15.39 11.46 6.27
C PRO A 165 -14.19 12.10 5.54
N HIS A 166 -14.18 13.42 5.37
CA HIS A 166 -13.12 14.10 4.62
C HIS A 166 -11.77 13.95 5.33
N CYS A 167 -11.74 14.23 6.63
CA CYS A 167 -10.66 13.88 7.53
C CYS A 167 -11.18 12.82 8.50
N TYR A 168 -10.52 11.67 8.56
CA TYR A 168 -11.05 10.49 9.26
C TYR A 168 -10.42 10.25 10.63
N GLY A 169 -9.34 10.96 10.98
CA GLY A 169 -8.82 11.00 12.35
C GLY A 169 -8.23 9.70 12.90
N LEU A 170 -7.95 8.71 12.05
CA LEU A 170 -7.42 7.39 12.44
C LEU A 170 -5.94 7.24 12.07
N SER A 171 -5.20 6.39 12.79
CA SER A 171 -3.86 5.96 12.35
C SER A 171 -3.96 5.17 11.03
N LEU A 172 -2.82 4.90 10.38
CA LEU A 172 -2.80 4.04 9.20
C LEU A 172 -3.28 2.63 9.57
N PHE A 173 -2.80 2.10 10.70
CA PHE A 173 -3.23 0.80 11.20
C PHE A 173 -4.74 0.75 11.46
N ASP A 174 -5.29 1.75 12.13
CA ASP A 174 -6.73 1.77 12.49
C ASP A 174 -7.62 1.88 11.26
N VAL A 175 -7.26 2.72 10.26
CA VAL A 175 -8.03 2.80 9.02
C VAL A 175 -7.90 1.52 8.20
N VAL A 176 -6.71 0.91 8.14
CA VAL A 176 -6.50 -0.40 7.48
C VAL A 176 -7.37 -1.48 8.11
N LYS A 177 -7.43 -1.53 9.45
CA LYS A 177 -8.26 -2.47 10.18
C LYS A 177 -9.75 -2.28 9.84
N TRP A 178 -10.22 -1.04 9.83
CA TRP A 178 -11.60 -0.72 9.44
C TRP A 178 -11.90 -1.11 7.98
N LEU A 179 -10.96 -0.87 7.05
CA LEU A 179 -11.11 -1.23 5.64
C LEU A 179 -11.20 -2.74 5.42
N LYS A 180 -10.45 -3.53 6.21
CA LYS A 180 -10.48 -4.99 6.16
C LYS A 180 -11.84 -5.57 6.55
N GLU A 181 -12.54 -4.94 7.49
CA GLU A 181 -13.84 -5.39 8.01
C GLU A 181 -15.02 -5.02 7.10
N LYS A 182 -14.81 -4.13 6.13
CA LYS A 182 -15.82 -3.67 5.18
C LYS A 182 -16.18 -4.73 4.12
#